data_AF-K0XZH8-F1
#
_entry.id   AF-K0XZH8-F1
#
_cell.length_a   1.000
_cell.length_b   1.000
_cell.length_c   1.000
_cell.angle_alpha   90.00
_cell.angle_beta   90.00
_cell.angle_gamma   90.00
#
_symmetry.space_group_name_H-M   'P 1'
#
loop_
_entity.id
_entity.type
_entity.pdbx_description
1 polymer ?
#
loop_
_entity_poly.entity_id
_entity_poly.type
_entity_poly.pdbx_seq_one_letter_code
_entity_poly.pdbx_strand_id
1 'polypeptide(L)'
;MAAGRRVDFTQKEMEEMTGLGRVQFKRNLERVCAMYGIKVSDFKKERDNPNSHYTFPPEVAELLAILVKNYYFHPLTLAKKEKDNKIVKATDVANYNKKILEDIDELEDVFMKAVYCRPGHYAANNIAFWTDEFVKQLTRFIYNLSALKSENIGDALAQFTKQLDDMNYYLFRAEYFRNEVVASNEEVTPPEFRMTELDKSMNVQNKGIDYIIADIIKGFLPTVREIRKKKFPEYVPPYEFINNNPILGFKSVVVHEGEDTENEESADDLFLVRMLYYRQMIAGRLPSTSYELNKSNLEHLHEKNSQWRNRVDAIKNGSFKEPSELTLEEKKKNVRANIAERKAYIEEAEKVLAELENETEDSEKDLLLTEMQTSFEEHCLTVDKENKRLHEIVDKLVGEAMQEIMK
;
A
#
# COMPACT_ATOMS: atom_id res chain seq x y z
N MET A 1 -23.22 20.63 30.70
CA MET A 1 -23.20 20.76 29.23
C MET A 1 -22.06 19.94 28.68
N ALA A 2 -22.38 18.89 27.91
CA ALA A 2 -21.38 18.01 27.28
C ALA A 2 -20.48 18.85 26.36
N ALA A 3 -19.16 18.65 26.43
CA ALA A 3 -18.20 19.37 25.58
C ALA A 3 -17.59 18.42 24.54
N GLY A 4 -18.50 17.81 23.78
CA GLY A 4 -18.30 16.85 22.70
C GLY A 4 -19.68 16.45 22.19
N ARG A 5 -19.78 16.04 20.93
CA ARG A 5 -21.01 15.45 20.38
C ARG A 5 -21.15 14.02 20.86
N ARG A 6 -22.37 13.47 20.88
CA ARG A 6 -22.58 12.04 21.13
C ARG A 6 -21.75 11.14 20.22
N VAL A 7 -21.56 11.55 18.95
CA VAL A 7 -20.76 10.79 17.97
C VAL A 7 -19.25 10.86 18.18
N ASP A 8 -18.74 11.76 19.03
CA ASP A 8 -17.31 11.88 19.29
C ASP A 8 -16.80 10.66 20.09
N PHE A 9 -15.56 10.26 19.83
CA PHE A 9 -14.89 9.17 20.51
C PHE A 9 -14.20 9.67 21.78
N THR A 10 -14.37 8.91 22.85
CA THR A 10 -13.67 9.09 24.11
C THR A 10 -12.24 8.56 24.02
N GLN A 11 -11.40 8.95 24.99
CA GLN A 11 -10.06 8.38 25.10
C GLN A 11 -10.09 6.85 25.27
N LYS A 12 -11.06 6.32 26.02
CA LYS A 12 -11.17 4.88 26.29
C LYS A 12 -11.48 4.10 25.01
N GLU A 13 -12.41 4.59 24.19
CA GLU A 13 -12.71 3.97 22.89
C GLU A 13 -11.51 4.00 21.95
N MET A 14 -10.71 5.07 21.95
CA MET A 14 -9.48 5.13 21.17
C MET A 14 -8.39 4.19 21.69
N GLU A 15 -8.29 3.99 23.01
CA GLU A 15 -7.40 3.00 23.63
C GLU A 15 -7.79 1.58 23.20
N GLU A 16 -9.08 1.27 23.18
CA GLU A 16 -9.63 -0.01 22.73
C GLU A 16 -9.39 -0.21 21.22
N MET A 17 -9.71 0.78 20.38
CA MET A 17 -9.51 0.73 18.93
C MET A 17 -8.04 0.55 18.53
N THR A 18 -7.12 1.17 19.28
CA THR A 18 -5.68 1.04 19.04
C THR A 18 -5.07 -0.20 19.70
N GLY A 19 -5.79 -0.87 20.60
CA GLY A 19 -5.26 -1.95 21.44
C GLY A 19 -4.15 -1.50 22.40
N LEU A 20 -4.07 -0.20 22.71
CA LEU A 20 -2.99 0.39 23.53
C LEU A 20 -3.52 0.80 24.90
N GLY A 21 -2.76 0.49 25.95
CA GLY A 21 -3.06 1.01 27.28
C GLY A 21 -2.88 2.54 27.37
N ARG A 22 -3.65 3.20 28.24
CA ARG A 22 -3.68 4.65 28.47
C ARG A 22 -2.36 5.42 28.33
N VAL A 23 -1.32 4.96 29.02
CA VAL A 23 -0.01 5.64 29.03
C VAL A 23 0.67 5.54 27.65
N GLN A 24 0.59 4.37 27.02
CA GLN A 24 1.16 4.12 25.71
C GLN A 24 0.39 4.86 24.62
N PHE A 25 -0.95 4.84 24.67
CA PHE A 25 -1.81 5.60 23.77
C PHE A 25 -1.44 7.09 23.78
N LYS A 26 -1.44 7.72 24.96
CA LYS A 26 -1.12 9.16 25.09
C LYS A 26 0.27 9.48 24.54
N ARG A 27 1.28 8.67 24.89
CA ARG A 27 2.65 8.84 24.41
C ARG A 27 2.74 8.72 22.88
N ASN A 28 2.05 7.75 22.29
CA ASN A 28 2.02 7.56 20.84
C ASN A 28 1.29 8.70 20.15
N LEU A 29 0.14 9.12 20.67
CA LEU A 29 -0.63 10.26 20.15
C LEU A 29 0.23 11.52 20.08
N GLU A 30 0.95 11.86 21.16
CA GLU A 30 1.83 13.04 21.19
C GLU A 30 2.95 12.95 20.13
N ARG A 31 3.55 11.77 19.96
CA ARG A 31 4.63 11.54 18.99
C ARG A 31 4.15 11.54 17.55
N VAL A 32 3.01 10.92 17.26
CA VAL A 32 2.34 10.94 15.95
C VAL A 32 1.96 12.37 15.59
N CYS A 33 1.35 13.11 16.52
CA CYS A 33 1.01 14.50 16.30
C CYS A 33 2.26 15.35 15.98
N ALA A 34 3.35 15.16 16.71
CA ALA A 34 4.61 15.84 16.43
C ALA A 34 5.20 15.47 15.06
N MET A 35 5.19 14.17 14.72
CA MET A 35 5.74 13.63 13.46
C MET A 35 5.04 14.22 12.23
N TYR A 36 3.71 14.30 12.25
CA TYR A 36 2.94 14.74 11.08
C TYR A 36 2.47 16.21 11.15
N GLY A 37 2.91 16.97 12.17
CA GLY A 37 2.55 18.38 12.33
C GLY A 37 1.09 18.63 12.72
N ILE A 38 0.46 17.69 13.42
CA ILE A 38 -0.90 17.81 13.96
C ILE A 38 -0.83 18.36 15.39
N LYS A 39 -1.71 19.29 15.75
CA LYS A 39 -1.70 19.85 17.11
C LYS A 39 -2.50 18.94 18.05
N VAL A 40 -1.84 18.37 19.07
CA VAL A 40 -2.51 17.55 20.11
C VAL A 40 -3.69 18.29 20.76
N SER A 41 -3.61 19.62 20.88
CA SER A 41 -4.69 20.48 21.40
C SER A 41 -6.01 20.37 20.60
N ASP A 42 -5.93 19.99 19.32
CA ASP A 42 -7.12 19.79 18.50
C ASP A 42 -7.95 18.58 18.97
N PHE A 43 -7.37 17.67 19.77
CA PHE A 43 -8.07 16.53 20.38
C PHE A 43 -8.38 16.72 21.86
N LYS A 44 -8.10 17.91 22.41
CA LYS A 44 -8.45 18.25 23.78
C LYS A 44 -9.83 18.91 23.83
N LYS A 45 -10.62 18.52 24.84
CA LYS A 45 -11.91 19.10 25.20
C LYS A 45 -11.83 20.63 25.35
N GLU A 46 -10.83 21.11 26.09
CA GLU A 46 -10.49 22.52 26.22
C GLU A 46 -9.11 22.75 25.64
N ARG A 47 -9.05 23.44 24.50
CA ARG A 47 -7.81 23.60 23.71
C ARG A 47 -6.66 24.21 24.53
N ASP A 48 -6.99 25.19 25.35
CA ASP A 48 -6.04 26.00 26.11
C ASP A 48 -5.77 25.41 27.51
N ASN A 49 -6.46 24.32 27.89
CA ASN A 49 -6.26 23.65 29.16
C ASN A 49 -5.46 22.35 28.96
N PRO A 50 -4.20 22.30 29.42
CA PRO A 50 -3.37 21.11 29.30
C PRO A 50 -3.93 19.87 30.01
N ASN A 51 -4.78 20.07 31.02
CA ASN A 51 -5.36 19.00 31.85
C ASN A 51 -6.74 18.56 31.39
N SER A 52 -7.26 19.11 30.29
CA SER A 52 -8.57 18.69 29.78
C SER A 52 -8.53 17.25 29.28
N HIS A 53 -9.66 16.57 29.40
CA HIS A 53 -9.88 15.26 28.77
C HIS A 53 -9.73 15.33 27.25
N TYR A 54 -9.40 14.18 26.64
CA TYR A 54 -9.38 14.05 25.19
C TYR A 54 -10.77 13.72 24.64
N THR A 55 -11.09 14.29 23.48
CA THR A 55 -12.29 14.04 22.69
C THR A 55 -11.86 14.00 21.23
N PHE A 56 -12.18 12.90 20.54
CA PHE A 56 -11.75 12.63 19.18
C PHE A 56 -12.94 12.68 18.24
N PRO A 57 -13.00 13.64 17.31
CA PRO A 57 -14.11 13.73 16.37
C PRO A 57 -14.17 12.52 15.43
N PRO A 58 -15.38 12.01 15.08
CA PRO A 58 -15.56 10.92 14.13
C PRO A 58 -14.88 11.18 12.77
N GLU A 59 -14.74 12.43 12.35
CA GLU A 59 -14.09 12.79 11.07
C GLU A 59 -12.61 12.38 10.98
N VAL A 60 -11.96 12.12 12.11
CA VAL A 60 -10.51 11.87 12.18
C VAL A 60 -10.12 10.70 13.08
N ALA A 61 -11.04 10.18 13.90
CA ALA A 61 -10.74 9.21 14.94
C ALA A 61 -10.11 7.92 14.38
N GLU A 62 -10.76 7.25 13.44
CA GLU A 62 -10.28 5.97 12.89
C GLU A 62 -8.95 6.13 12.13
N LEU A 63 -8.84 7.16 11.29
CA LEU A 63 -7.60 7.51 10.59
C LEU A 63 -6.44 7.79 11.57
N LEU A 64 -6.72 8.51 12.65
CA LEU A 64 -5.73 8.78 13.71
C LEU A 64 -5.36 7.50 14.46
N ALA A 65 -6.32 6.60 14.71
CA ALA A 65 -6.07 5.34 15.39
C ALA A 65 -5.06 4.47 14.63
N ILE A 66 -5.15 4.39 13.30
CA ILE A 66 -4.17 3.69 12.46
C ILE A 66 -2.75 4.22 12.71
N LEU A 67 -2.56 5.54 12.67
CA LEU A 67 -1.25 6.16 12.89
C LEU A 67 -0.72 5.90 14.31
N VAL A 68 -1.60 5.97 15.31
CA VAL A 68 -1.27 5.79 16.74
C VAL A 68 -0.91 4.35 17.06
N LYS A 69 -1.71 3.39 16.58
CA LYS A 69 -1.50 1.93 16.72
C LYS A 69 -0.17 1.52 16.10
N ASN A 70 0.17 2.08 14.93
CA ASN A 70 1.32 1.66 14.16
C ASN A 70 2.62 2.42 14.42
N TYR A 71 2.62 3.43 15.28
CA TYR A 71 3.78 4.29 15.55
C TYR A 71 5.09 3.54 15.88
N TYR A 72 5.03 2.44 16.64
CA TYR A 72 6.22 1.66 17.00
C TYR A 72 6.80 0.83 15.85
N PHE A 73 5.98 0.51 14.86
CA PHE A 73 6.38 -0.21 13.67
C PHE A 73 6.88 0.73 12.58
N HIS A 74 6.74 2.05 12.77
CA HIS A 74 7.20 3.04 11.81
C HIS A 74 8.73 2.89 11.59
N PRO A 75 9.23 2.86 10.34
CA PRO A 75 10.63 2.56 10.07
C PRO A 75 11.62 3.56 10.71
N LEU A 76 11.28 4.86 10.77
CA LEU A 76 12.09 5.87 11.50
C LEU A 76 12.13 5.67 13.03
N THR A 77 11.18 4.93 13.59
CA THR A 77 11.15 4.53 15.01
C THR A 77 12.00 3.29 15.23
N LEU A 78 11.98 2.34 14.28
CA LEU A 78 12.79 1.11 14.31
C LEU A 78 14.27 1.37 13.97
N ALA A 79 14.55 2.42 13.18
CA ALA A 79 15.87 2.75 12.69
C ALA A 79 16.90 2.87 13.82
N LYS A 80 17.95 2.06 13.74
CA LYS A 80 19.08 2.11 14.67
C LYS A 80 19.99 3.27 14.30
N LYS A 81 20.54 3.93 15.32
CA LYS A 81 21.55 4.96 15.12
C LYS A 81 22.91 4.30 14.88
N GLU A 82 23.48 4.50 13.70
CA GLU A 82 24.83 4.07 13.34
C GLU A 82 25.61 5.28 12.83
N LYS A 83 26.76 5.61 13.45
CA LYS A 83 27.67 6.71 13.04
C LYS A 83 26.91 7.98 12.62
N ASP A 84 26.06 8.46 13.52
CA ASP A 84 25.24 9.68 13.42
C ASP A 84 24.01 9.64 12.50
N ASN A 85 23.84 8.61 11.68
CA ASN A 85 22.64 8.43 10.84
C ASN A 85 21.67 7.40 11.42
N LYS A 86 20.37 7.64 11.23
CA LYS A 86 19.33 6.63 11.46
C LYS A 86 19.23 5.77 10.21
N ILE A 87 19.64 4.52 10.30
CA ILE A 87 19.58 3.60 9.16
C ILE A 87 18.23 2.90 9.16
N VAL A 88 17.47 3.13 8.09
CA VAL A 88 16.21 2.47 7.78
C VAL A 88 16.51 1.23 6.95
N LYS A 89 15.81 0.13 7.22
CA LYS A 89 15.82 -1.07 6.37
C LYS A 89 14.65 -1.06 5.41
N ALA A 90 14.85 -1.53 4.18
CA ALA A 90 13.79 -1.64 3.19
C ALA A 90 12.69 -2.61 3.65
N THR A 91 13.08 -3.73 4.27
CA THR A 91 12.14 -4.69 4.86
C THR A 91 11.26 -4.09 5.95
N ASP A 92 11.78 -3.16 6.77
CA ASP A 92 10.98 -2.45 7.77
C ASP A 92 9.94 -1.54 7.09
N VAL A 93 10.29 -0.88 5.98
CA VAL A 93 9.37 -0.06 5.17
C VAL A 93 8.27 -0.90 4.53
N ALA A 94 8.62 -2.06 3.97
CA ALA A 94 7.66 -2.99 3.37
C ALA A 94 6.65 -3.51 4.40
N ASN A 95 7.15 -3.98 5.55
CA ASN A 95 6.32 -4.47 6.65
C ASN A 95 5.41 -3.39 7.23
N TYR A 96 5.91 -2.16 7.35
CA TYR A 96 5.09 -1.03 7.81
C TYR A 96 3.96 -0.72 6.83
N ASN A 97 4.25 -0.62 5.53
CA ASN A 97 3.21 -0.40 4.51
C ASN A 97 2.17 -1.51 4.52
N LYS A 98 2.61 -2.78 4.57
CA LYS A 98 1.69 -3.93 4.65
C LYS A 98 0.73 -3.80 5.83
N LYS A 99 1.25 -3.45 7.00
CA LYS A 99 0.44 -3.29 8.22
C LYS A 99 -0.55 -2.13 8.13
N ILE A 100 -0.12 -0.99 7.58
CA ILE A 100 -1.03 0.15 7.39
C ILE A 100 -2.12 -0.19 6.37
N LEU A 101 -1.79 -0.89 5.30
CA LEU A 101 -2.75 -1.34 4.28
C LEU A 101 -3.80 -2.30 4.87
N GLU A 102 -3.37 -3.29 5.65
CA GLU A 102 -4.28 -4.20 6.37
C GLU A 102 -5.23 -3.42 7.30
N ASP A 103 -4.72 -2.43 8.04
CA ASP A 103 -5.55 -1.59 8.91
C ASP A 103 -6.49 -0.63 8.13
N ILE A 104 -6.12 -0.21 6.91
CA ILE A 104 -6.98 0.62 6.04
C ILE A 104 -8.20 -0.18 5.57
N ASP A 105 -8.02 -1.47 5.27
CA ASP A 105 -9.10 -2.35 4.81
C ASP A 105 -10.13 -2.65 5.91
N GLU A 106 -9.78 -2.41 7.18
CA GLU A 106 -10.66 -2.53 8.35
C GLU A 106 -11.40 -1.21 8.71
N LEU A 107 -11.11 -0.11 8.02
CA LEU A 107 -11.78 1.18 8.26
C LEU A 107 -13.25 1.16 7.85
N GLU A 108 -14.03 2.10 8.40
CA GLU A 108 -15.33 2.42 7.82
C GLU A 108 -15.20 2.76 6.33
N ASP A 109 -16.15 2.26 5.52
CA ASP A 109 -16.15 2.33 4.05
C ASP A 109 -15.81 3.72 3.50
N VAL A 110 -16.31 4.75 4.18
CA VAL A 110 -16.09 6.16 3.83
C VAL A 110 -14.60 6.53 3.90
N PHE A 111 -13.89 6.15 4.96
CA PHE A 111 -12.47 6.45 5.14
C PHE A 111 -11.56 5.54 4.31
N MET A 112 -11.91 4.26 4.20
CA MET A 112 -11.22 3.33 3.30
C MET A 112 -11.21 3.90 1.87
N LYS A 113 -12.37 4.29 1.34
CA LYS A 113 -12.51 4.92 0.01
C LYS A 113 -11.68 6.19 -0.12
N ALA A 114 -11.64 7.03 0.92
CA ALA A 114 -10.85 8.26 0.92
C ALA A 114 -9.36 8.01 0.66
N VAL A 115 -8.82 6.94 1.26
CA VAL A 115 -7.42 6.53 1.09
C VAL A 115 -7.19 5.83 -0.25
N TYR A 116 -8.10 4.95 -0.67
CA TYR A 116 -8.02 4.24 -1.96
C TYR A 116 -8.03 5.18 -3.17
N CYS A 117 -8.66 6.35 -3.04
CA CYS A 117 -8.64 7.38 -4.08
C CYS A 117 -7.29 8.09 -4.24
N ARG A 118 -6.29 7.80 -3.39
CA ARG A 118 -4.98 8.47 -3.42
C ARG A 118 -3.93 7.62 -4.14
N PRO A 119 -3.08 8.22 -5.00
CA PRO A 119 -2.08 7.48 -5.76
C PRO A 119 -1.02 6.81 -4.89
N GLY A 120 -0.72 7.37 -3.71
CA GLY A 120 0.23 6.74 -2.79
C GLY A 120 -0.28 5.43 -2.17
N HIS A 121 -1.60 5.16 -2.17
CA HIS A 121 -2.12 3.84 -1.80
C HIS A 121 -1.62 2.74 -2.75
N TYR A 122 -1.64 3.02 -4.06
CA TYR A 122 -1.13 2.11 -5.08
C TYR A 122 0.39 1.92 -4.97
N ALA A 123 1.12 3.00 -4.72
CA ALA A 123 2.57 2.93 -4.50
C ALA A 123 2.91 2.10 -3.25
N ALA A 124 2.20 2.31 -2.14
CA ALA A 124 2.39 1.57 -0.89
C ALA A 124 2.17 0.06 -1.08
N ASN A 125 1.16 -0.34 -1.87
CA ASN A 125 0.92 -1.75 -2.21
C ASN A 125 2.10 -2.37 -2.96
N ASN A 126 2.65 -1.67 -3.96
CA ASN A 126 3.82 -2.14 -4.70
C ASN A 126 5.08 -2.18 -3.84
N ILE A 127 5.29 -1.19 -2.97
CA ILE A 127 6.42 -1.20 -2.01
C ILE A 127 6.29 -2.40 -1.06
N ALA A 128 5.12 -2.61 -0.47
CA ALA A 128 4.87 -3.74 0.43
C ALA A 128 5.10 -5.09 -0.26
N PHE A 129 4.74 -5.21 -1.54
CA PHE A 129 4.87 -6.46 -2.29
C PHE A 129 6.29 -6.74 -2.81
N TRP A 130 6.93 -5.75 -3.44
CA TRP A 130 8.15 -5.98 -4.21
C TRP A 130 9.45 -5.84 -3.43
N THR A 131 9.45 -5.13 -2.30
CA THR A 131 10.68 -4.72 -1.62
C THR A 131 11.52 -5.91 -1.14
N ASP A 132 10.91 -6.90 -0.49
CA ASP A 132 11.63 -8.06 0.04
C ASP A 132 12.31 -8.85 -1.09
N GLU A 133 11.58 -9.07 -2.18
CA GLU A 133 12.12 -9.77 -3.33
C GLU A 133 13.21 -8.95 -4.04
N PHE A 134 13.03 -7.64 -4.16
CA PHE A 134 14.03 -6.77 -4.77
C PHE A 134 15.35 -6.82 -4.00
N VAL A 135 15.31 -6.72 -2.67
CA VAL A 135 16.49 -6.87 -1.80
C VAL A 135 17.15 -8.23 -2.00
N LYS A 136 16.35 -9.30 -2.06
CA LYS A 136 16.82 -10.67 -2.24
C LYS A 136 17.52 -10.86 -3.59
N GLN A 137 16.89 -10.44 -4.69
CA GLN A 137 17.45 -10.59 -6.03
C GLN A 137 18.68 -9.71 -6.24
N LEU A 138 18.67 -8.49 -5.73
CA LEU A 138 19.84 -7.60 -5.78
C LEU A 138 21.02 -8.18 -4.98
N THR A 139 20.75 -8.78 -3.81
CA THR A 139 21.77 -9.49 -3.02
C THR A 139 22.39 -10.65 -3.80
N ARG A 140 21.56 -11.49 -4.43
CA ARG A 140 22.02 -12.61 -5.26
C ARG A 140 22.81 -12.15 -6.46
N PHE A 141 22.37 -11.09 -7.14
CA PHE A 141 23.08 -10.51 -8.27
C PHE A 141 24.48 -10.05 -7.85
N ILE A 142 24.60 -9.22 -6.80
CA ILE A 142 25.88 -8.73 -6.30
C ILE A 142 26.81 -9.89 -5.91
N TYR A 143 26.27 -10.91 -5.23
CA TYR A 143 27.06 -12.10 -4.88
C TYR A 143 27.59 -12.82 -6.12
N ASN A 144 26.73 -13.05 -7.11
CA ASN A 144 27.07 -13.77 -8.33
C ASN A 144 28.19 -13.08 -9.13
N LEU A 145 28.23 -11.74 -9.14
CA LEU A 145 29.33 -10.98 -9.76
C LEU A 145 30.71 -11.31 -9.16
N SER A 146 30.76 -11.76 -7.91
CA SER A 146 32.01 -12.12 -7.22
C SER A 146 32.29 -13.63 -7.20
N ALA A 147 31.23 -14.45 -7.20
CA ALA A 147 31.33 -15.89 -7.02
C ALA A 147 31.48 -16.67 -8.33
N LEU A 148 30.87 -16.20 -9.42
CA LEU A 148 30.91 -16.88 -10.73
C LEU A 148 32.15 -16.44 -11.51
N LYS A 149 33.20 -17.27 -11.48
CA LYS A 149 34.56 -16.92 -11.95
C LYS A 149 34.77 -17.02 -13.46
N SER A 150 33.92 -17.77 -14.16
CA SER A 150 34.10 -18.12 -15.58
C SER A 150 33.19 -17.33 -16.52
N GLU A 151 32.32 -16.48 -15.98
CA GLU A 151 31.30 -15.75 -16.73
C GLU A 151 31.77 -14.34 -17.13
N ASN A 152 31.19 -13.80 -18.20
CA ASN A 152 31.44 -12.42 -18.61
C ASN A 152 30.67 -11.43 -17.74
N ILE A 153 31.27 -11.09 -16.59
CA ILE A 153 30.75 -10.08 -15.65
C ILE A 153 30.51 -8.73 -16.35
N GLY A 154 31.32 -8.38 -17.36
CA GLY A 154 31.18 -7.14 -18.11
C GLY A 154 29.86 -7.04 -18.88
N ASP A 155 29.42 -8.14 -19.51
CA ASP A 155 28.15 -8.18 -20.25
C ASP A 155 26.95 -8.11 -19.29
N ALA A 156 27.02 -8.81 -18.15
CA ALA A 156 25.98 -8.75 -17.12
C ALA A 156 25.82 -7.33 -16.56
N LEU A 157 26.93 -6.63 -16.30
CA LEU A 157 26.91 -5.23 -15.90
C LEU A 157 26.33 -4.34 -17.00
N ALA A 158 26.73 -4.53 -18.25
CA ALA A 158 26.20 -3.74 -19.37
C ALA A 158 24.69 -3.90 -19.55
N GLN A 159 24.17 -5.12 -19.41
CA GLN A 159 22.72 -5.38 -19.48
C GLN A 159 21.99 -4.72 -18.30
N PHE A 160 22.50 -4.90 -17.07
CA PHE A 160 21.90 -4.29 -15.88
C PHE A 160 21.89 -2.76 -15.97
N THR A 161 22.99 -2.14 -16.41
CA THR A 161 23.08 -0.68 -16.59
C THR A 161 22.10 -0.16 -17.64
N LYS A 162 21.97 -0.82 -18.79
CA LYS A 162 21.00 -0.40 -19.83
C LYS A 162 19.56 -0.46 -19.32
N GLN A 163 19.20 -1.54 -18.62
CA GLN A 163 17.87 -1.67 -18.03
C GLN A 163 17.62 -0.62 -16.95
N LEU A 164 18.62 -0.31 -16.11
CA LEU A 164 18.52 0.77 -15.14
C LEU A 164 18.36 2.14 -15.80
N ASP A 165 19.08 2.42 -16.88
CA ASP A 165 18.97 3.68 -17.63
C ASP A 165 17.56 3.87 -18.21
N ASP A 166 17.01 2.82 -18.82
CA ASP A 166 15.62 2.80 -19.29
C ASP A 166 14.63 3.07 -18.15
N MET A 167 14.80 2.40 -17.00
CA MET A 167 13.95 2.60 -15.83
C MET A 167 14.05 4.02 -15.27
N ASN A 168 15.26 4.57 -15.18
CA ASN A 168 15.49 5.95 -14.74
C ASN A 168 14.79 6.95 -15.66
N TYR A 169 14.90 6.74 -16.98
CA TYR A 169 14.22 7.58 -17.96
C TYR A 169 12.69 7.46 -17.84
N TYR A 170 12.13 6.27 -17.65
CA TYR A 170 10.69 6.09 -17.46
C TYR A 170 10.17 6.76 -16.19
N LEU A 171 10.91 6.67 -15.08
CA LEU A 171 10.57 7.37 -13.82
C LEU A 171 10.58 8.89 -14.02
N PHE A 172 11.64 9.43 -14.62
CA PHE A 172 11.75 10.86 -14.90
C PHE A 172 10.65 11.33 -15.85
N ARG A 173 10.42 10.58 -16.93
CA ARG A 173 9.39 10.89 -17.93
C ARG A 173 8.00 10.92 -17.30
N ALA A 174 7.65 9.91 -16.51
CA ALA A 174 6.35 9.85 -15.84
C ALA A 174 6.14 11.05 -14.91
N GLU A 175 7.16 11.41 -14.13
CA GLU A 175 7.13 12.57 -13.25
C GLU A 175 6.99 13.89 -14.03
N TYR A 176 7.76 14.05 -15.11
CA TYR A 176 7.68 15.22 -15.99
C TYR A 176 6.27 15.38 -16.58
N PHE A 177 5.73 14.34 -17.20
CA PHE A 177 4.38 14.40 -17.79
C PHE A 177 3.30 14.69 -16.75
N ARG A 178 3.40 14.09 -15.55
CA ARG A 178 2.47 14.37 -14.45
C ARG A 178 2.49 15.84 -14.06
N ASN A 179 3.69 16.41 -13.89
CA ASN A 179 3.84 17.81 -13.49
C ASN A 179 3.33 18.77 -14.56
N GLU A 180 3.61 18.50 -15.84
CA GLU A 180 3.07 19.30 -16.96
C GLU A 180 1.54 19.23 -17.04
N VAL A 181 0.94 18.04 -16.87
CA VAL A 181 -0.51 17.88 -16.87
C VAL A 181 -1.15 18.62 -15.69
N VAL A 182 -0.56 18.53 -14.49
CA VAL A 182 -1.06 19.27 -13.31
C VAL A 182 -0.96 20.78 -13.54
N ALA A 183 0.17 21.28 -14.03
CA ALA A 183 0.36 22.70 -14.33
C ALA A 183 -0.66 23.20 -15.38
N SER A 184 -0.83 22.46 -16.47
CA SER A 184 -1.81 22.78 -17.52
C SER A 184 -3.24 22.79 -16.98
N ASN A 185 -3.62 21.80 -16.16
CA ASN A 185 -4.92 21.77 -15.50
C ASN A 185 -5.12 22.97 -14.56
N GLU A 186 -4.09 23.37 -13.80
CA GLU A 186 -4.16 24.54 -12.92
C GLU A 186 -4.33 25.86 -13.67
N GLU A 187 -3.70 26.01 -14.85
CA GLU A 187 -3.82 27.21 -15.69
C GLU A 187 -5.26 27.42 -16.17
N VAL A 188 -5.94 26.35 -16.60
CA VAL A 188 -7.32 26.43 -17.13
C VAL A 188 -8.40 26.35 -16.04
N THR A 189 -8.04 25.92 -14.83
CA THR A 189 -8.99 25.82 -13.71
C THR A 189 -9.17 27.18 -13.02
N PRO A 190 -10.41 27.68 -12.85
CA PRO A 190 -10.67 28.91 -12.11
C PRO A 190 -10.08 28.87 -10.70
N PRO A 191 -9.53 29.98 -10.16
CA PRO A 191 -8.82 29.99 -8.87
C PRO A 191 -9.56 29.32 -7.71
N GLU A 192 -10.89 29.47 -7.65
CA GLU A 192 -11.77 28.90 -6.64
C GLU A 192 -11.91 27.36 -6.69
N PHE A 193 -11.57 26.74 -7.82
CA PHE A 193 -11.60 25.28 -8.01
C PHE A 193 -10.21 24.65 -8.09
N ARG A 194 -9.14 25.45 -7.96
CA ARG A 194 -7.77 24.93 -7.96
C ARG A 194 -7.53 24.08 -6.72
N MET A 195 -6.70 23.05 -6.91
CA MET A 195 -6.25 22.20 -5.81
C MET A 195 -5.54 23.03 -4.75
N THR A 196 -5.91 22.82 -3.49
CA THR A 196 -5.16 23.40 -2.38
C THR A 196 -3.79 22.71 -2.27
N GLU A 197 -2.84 23.34 -1.57
CA GLU A 197 -1.55 22.70 -1.27
C GLU A 197 -1.69 21.34 -0.58
N LEU A 198 -2.74 21.18 0.24
CA LEU A 198 -3.05 19.92 0.88
C LEU A 198 -3.55 18.88 -0.13
N ASP A 199 -4.39 19.26 -1.09
CA ASP A 199 -4.84 18.37 -2.16
C ASP A 199 -3.68 17.93 -3.06
N LYS A 200 -2.76 18.84 -3.37
CA LYS A 200 -1.52 18.52 -4.10
C LYS A 200 -0.70 17.50 -3.32
N SER A 201 -0.55 17.72 -2.01
CA SER A 201 0.18 16.81 -1.12
C SER A 201 -0.43 15.41 -1.04
N MET A 202 -1.75 15.30 -0.95
CA MET A 202 -2.48 14.02 -0.93
C MET A 202 -2.39 13.25 -2.27
N ASN A 203 -2.09 13.94 -3.37
CA ASN A 203 -2.00 13.36 -4.71
C ASN A 203 -0.55 13.12 -5.18
N VAL A 204 0.43 13.21 -4.27
CA VAL A 204 1.80 12.76 -4.55
C VAL A 204 1.86 11.23 -4.48
N GLN A 205 2.37 10.60 -5.54
CA GLN A 205 2.45 9.13 -5.62
C GLN A 205 3.58 8.57 -4.74
N ASN A 206 4.75 9.21 -4.73
CA ASN A 206 5.91 8.79 -3.94
C ASN A 206 5.89 9.43 -2.54
N LYS A 207 4.79 9.26 -1.82
CA LYS A 207 4.60 9.77 -0.47
C LYS A 207 4.11 8.64 0.43
N GLY A 208 4.65 8.57 1.64
CA GLY A 208 4.24 7.59 2.64
C GLY A 208 2.72 7.60 2.85
N ILE A 209 2.12 6.40 2.89
CA ILE A 209 0.66 6.23 3.06
C ILE A 209 0.17 6.79 4.39
N ASP A 210 1.01 6.75 5.41
CA ASP A 210 0.86 7.38 6.72
C ASP A 210 0.78 8.91 6.64
N TYR A 211 1.61 9.56 5.82
CA TYR A 211 1.50 11.00 5.57
C TYR A 211 0.24 11.35 4.77
N ILE A 212 -0.19 10.49 3.85
CA ILE A 212 -1.45 10.67 3.14
C ILE A 212 -2.63 10.62 4.12
N ILE A 213 -2.66 9.63 5.01
CA ILE A 213 -3.65 9.55 6.10
C ILE A 213 -3.59 10.82 6.97
N ALA A 214 -2.39 11.27 7.33
CA ALA A 214 -2.22 12.48 8.12
C ALA A 214 -2.72 13.75 7.41
N ASP A 215 -2.56 13.83 6.09
CA ASP A 215 -3.07 14.95 5.31
C ASP A 215 -4.59 14.91 5.15
N ILE A 216 -5.19 13.73 5.04
CA ILE A 216 -6.65 13.57 5.11
C ILE A 216 -7.16 14.08 6.48
N ILE A 217 -6.50 13.70 7.58
CA ILE A 217 -6.82 14.22 8.93
C ILE A 217 -6.74 15.75 8.93
N LYS A 218 -5.65 16.34 8.41
CA LYS A 218 -5.49 17.80 8.31
C LYS A 218 -6.59 18.46 7.48
N GLY A 219 -7.12 17.78 6.46
CA GLY A 219 -8.23 18.26 5.65
C GLY A 219 -9.54 18.35 6.43
N PHE A 220 -9.77 17.42 7.37
CA PHE A 220 -10.95 17.42 8.23
C PHE A 220 -10.85 18.38 9.43
N LEU A 221 -9.65 18.65 9.94
CA LEU A 221 -9.44 19.49 11.14
C LEU A 221 -10.05 20.91 11.07
N PRO A 222 -10.03 21.65 9.94
CA PRO A 222 -10.74 22.92 9.81
C PRO A 222 -12.24 22.80 10.11
N THR A 223 -12.90 21.80 9.54
CA THR A 223 -14.33 21.52 9.79
C THR A 223 -14.58 21.22 11.27
N VAL A 224 -13.76 20.35 11.86
CA VAL A 224 -13.84 20.02 13.29
C VAL A 224 -13.75 21.28 14.15
N ARG A 225 -12.81 22.19 13.83
CA ARG A 225 -12.64 23.45 14.55
C ARG A 225 -13.87 24.37 14.40
N GLU A 226 -14.53 24.37 13.25
CA GLU A 226 -15.78 25.12 13.05
C GLU A 226 -16.94 24.53 13.85
N ILE A 227 -17.10 23.21 13.85
CA ILE A 227 -18.11 22.50 14.66
C ILE A 227 -17.90 22.81 16.15
N ARG A 228 -16.65 22.81 16.61
CA ARG A 228 -16.28 23.20 17.97
C ARG A 228 -16.64 24.65 18.28
N LYS A 229 -16.38 25.61 17.36
CA LYS A 229 -16.78 27.02 17.53
C LYS A 229 -18.30 27.17 17.69
N LYS A 230 -19.07 26.30 17.03
CA LYS A 230 -20.53 26.21 17.17
C LYS A 230 -20.98 25.45 18.43
N LYS A 231 -20.06 25.20 19.38
CA LYS A 231 -20.27 24.49 20.64
C LYS A 231 -20.74 23.04 20.47
N PHE A 232 -20.22 22.32 19.46
CA PHE A 232 -20.52 20.91 19.22
C PHE A 232 -22.04 20.66 19.08
N PRO A 233 -22.70 21.22 18.05
CA PRO A 233 -24.10 20.92 17.82
C PRO A 233 -24.29 19.41 17.72
N GLU A 234 -25.24 18.88 18.49
CA GLU A 234 -25.51 17.45 18.52
C GLU A 234 -25.97 16.97 17.14
N TYR A 235 -25.52 15.78 16.74
CA TYR A 235 -26.00 15.20 15.51
C TYR A 235 -27.35 14.52 15.79
N VAL A 236 -28.40 15.09 15.22
CA VAL A 236 -29.73 14.48 15.19
C VAL A 236 -29.90 13.88 13.80
N PRO A 237 -29.95 12.54 13.67
CA PRO A 237 -30.23 11.91 12.38
C PRO A 237 -31.57 12.43 11.85
N PRO A 238 -31.67 12.80 10.55
CA PRO A 238 -32.97 13.13 9.98
C PRO A 238 -33.89 11.91 10.13
N TYR A 239 -35.05 12.12 10.75
CA TYR A 239 -36.04 11.10 11.15
C TYR A 239 -36.55 10.16 10.03
N GLU A 240 -36.10 10.31 8.78
CA GLU A 240 -36.68 9.65 7.61
C GLU A 240 -36.16 8.23 7.30
N PHE A 241 -35.33 7.59 8.14
CA PHE A 241 -34.89 6.21 7.88
C PHE A 241 -34.93 5.28 9.09
N ILE A 242 -36.13 5.04 9.64
CA ILE A 242 -36.50 3.75 10.24
C ILE A 242 -37.96 3.43 9.93
N ASN A 243 -38.29 3.25 8.65
CA ASN A 243 -39.45 2.45 8.31
C ASN A 243 -39.22 1.74 7.00
N ASN A 244 -38.80 0.47 7.08
CA ASN A 244 -39.05 -0.48 6.01
C ASN A 244 -39.27 -1.87 6.62
N ASN A 245 -40.56 -2.22 6.70
CA ASN A 245 -41.15 -3.55 6.78
C ASN A 245 -41.23 -4.26 8.16
N PRO A 246 -42.40 -4.24 8.83
CA PRO A 246 -42.66 -5.02 10.06
C PRO A 246 -42.68 -6.55 9.86
N ILE A 247 -42.48 -7.04 8.64
CA ILE A 247 -42.48 -8.49 8.31
C ILE A 247 -41.15 -9.17 8.67
N LEU A 248 -40.03 -8.44 8.77
CA LEU A 248 -38.68 -9.03 8.88
C LEU A 248 -38.10 -9.12 10.30
N GLY A 249 -38.86 -8.76 11.35
CA GLY A 249 -38.45 -9.04 12.73
C GLY A 249 -37.20 -8.29 13.24
N PHE A 250 -36.84 -7.14 12.66
CA PHE A 250 -35.80 -6.28 13.21
C PHE A 250 -36.34 -5.35 14.29
N LYS A 251 -35.59 -5.22 15.39
CA LYS A 251 -35.92 -4.37 16.54
C LYS A 251 -35.61 -2.91 16.20
N SER A 252 -36.61 -2.03 16.29
CA SER A 252 -36.40 -0.58 16.18
C SER A 252 -35.86 -0.05 17.51
N VAL A 253 -34.74 0.68 17.49
CA VAL A 253 -34.34 1.53 18.62
C VAL A 253 -34.80 2.95 18.31
N VAL A 254 -35.78 3.44 19.06
CA VAL A 254 -36.20 4.84 19.02
C VAL A 254 -35.29 5.59 19.98
N VAL A 255 -34.39 6.42 19.45
CA VAL A 255 -33.65 7.38 20.29
C VAL A 255 -34.59 8.58 20.52
N HIS A 256 -35.19 8.63 21.71
CA HIS A 256 -36.03 9.77 22.10
C HIS A 256 -35.14 10.98 22.42
N GLU A 257 -35.50 12.16 21.86
CA GLU A 257 -34.88 13.42 22.25
C GLU A 257 -35.18 13.72 23.72
N GLY A 258 -34.12 13.92 24.51
CA GLY A 258 -34.20 14.75 25.72
C GLY A 258 -34.63 14.07 27.02
N GLU A 259 -34.37 12.78 27.24
CA GLU A 259 -34.40 12.22 28.60
C GLU A 259 -32.99 11.99 29.12
N ASP A 260 -32.62 12.74 30.17
CA ASP A 260 -31.51 12.43 31.08
C ASP A 260 -31.65 10.99 31.55
N THR A 261 -31.01 10.06 30.86
CA THR A 261 -30.95 8.67 31.26
C THR A 261 -29.54 8.40 31.75
N GLU A 262 -29.42 8.29 33.07
CA GLU A 262 -28.29 7.64 33.76
C GLU A 262 -28.23 6.12 33.46
N ASN A 263 -28.61 5.71 32.25
CA ASN A 263 -28.47 4.35 31.75
C ASN A 263 -27.31 4.36 30.76
N GLU A 264 -26.32 3.50 30.98
CA GLU A 264 -25.25 3.28 30.00
C GLU A 264 -25.87 2.89 28.66
N GLU A 265 -25.81 3.82 27.68
CA GLU A 265 -26.21 3.53 26.30
C GLU A 265 -25.41 2.33 25.79
N SER A 266 -26.06 1.43 25.07
CA SER A 266 -25.37 0.26 24.53
C SER A 266 -24.38 0.70 23.45
N ALA A 267 -23.25 0.01 23.34
CA ALA A 267 -22.24 0.28 22.30
C ALA A 267 -22.85 0.19 20.88
N ASP A 268 -23.87 -0.65 20.70
CA ASP A 268 -24.60 -0.86 19.45
C ASP A 268 -25.38 0.39 19.01
N ASP A 269 -25.97 1.12 19.96
CA ASP A 269 -26.71 2.37 19.68
C ASP A 269 -25.76 3.47 19.20
N LEU A 270 -24.58 3.57 19.82
CA LEU A 270 -23.57 4.57 19.47
C LEU A 270 -22.94 4.29 18.09
N PHE A 271 -22.69 3.02 17.79
CA PHE A 271 -22.21 2.56 16.49
C PHE A 271 -23.17 2.97 15.37
N LEU A 272 -24.48 2.72 15.54
CA LEU A 272 -25.49 3.07 14.54
C LEU A 272 -25.54 4.58 14.25
N VAL A 273 -25.47 5.42 15.29
CA VAL A 273 -25.48 6.88 15.14
C VAL A 273 -24.24 7.37 14.40
N ARG A 274 -23.06 6.79 14.67
CA ARG A 274 -21.81 7.11 13.95
C ARG A 274 -21.86 6.68 12.48
N MET A 275 -22.36 5.48 12.19
CA MET A 275 -22.54 5.00 10.81
C MET A 275 -23.45 5.95 10.00
N LEU A 276 -24.57 6.38 10.59
CA LEU A 276 -25.46 7.35 9.96
C LEU A 276 -24.77 8.71 9.76
N TYR A 277 -23.99 9.16 10.75
CA TYR A 277 -23.20 10.38 10.64
C TYR A 277 -22.20 10.31 9.47
N TYR A 278 -21.44 9.22 9.36
CA TYR A 278 -20.46 9.03 8.28
C TYR A 278 -21.11 9.09 6.90
N ARG A 279 -22.22 8.37 6.72
CA ARG A 279 -22.94 8.33 5.44
C ARG A 279 -23.49 9.68 5.02
N GLN A 280 -23.99 10.50 5.94
CA GLN A 280 -24.67 11.75 5.61
C GLN A 280 -23.74 12.96 5.61
N MET A 281 -22.81 13.02 6.57
CA MET A 281 -22.01 14.21 6.83
C MET A 281 -20.58 14.13 6.25
N ILE A 282 -20.06 12.92 6.05
CA ILE A 282 -18.68 12.70 5.58
C ILE A 282 -18.65 12.21 4.13
N ALA A 283 -19.46 11.22 3.76
CA ALA A 283 -19.37 10.57 2.44
C ALA A 283 -19.47 11.56 1.26
N GLY A 284 -20.34 12.57 1.35
CA GLY A 284 -20.48 13.60 0.31
C GLY A 284 -19.30 14.58 0.19
N ARG A 285 -18.34 14.54 1.10
CA ARG A 285 -17.14 15.40 1.10
C ARG A 285 -15.90 14.70 0.58
N LEU A 286 -15.99 13.41 0.31
CA LEU A 286 -14.86 12.60 -0.12
C LEU A 286 -14.92 12.33 -1.62
N PRO A 287 -13.76 12.28 -2.29
CA PRO A 287 -13.71 11.93 -3.70
C PRO A 287 -14.14 10.46 -3.85
N SER A 288 -15.32 10.23 -4.42
CA SER A 288 -15.85 8.88 -4.66
C SER A 288 -15.75 8.45 -6.12
N THR A 289 -15.50 9.39 -7.03
CA THR A 289 -15.52 9.16 -8.49
C THR A 289 -14.36 8.32 -9.01
N SER A 290 -13.23 8.28 -8.30
CA SER A 290 -12.05 7.48 -8.67
C SER A 290 -11.96 6.13 -7.97
N TYR A 291 -12.84 5.83 -7.02
CA TYR A 291 -12.72 4.64 -6.18
C TYR A 291 -12.82 3.35 -6.99
N GLU A 292 -13.88 3.18 -7.80
CA GLU A 292 -14.10 1.94 -8.56
C GLU A 292 -12.97 1.65 -9.56
N LEU A 293 -12.45 2.71 -10.21
CA LEU A 293 -11.31 2.59 -11.11
C LEU A 293 -10.04 2.17 -10.37
N ASN A 294 -9.75 2.82 -9.23
CA ASN A 294 -8.57 2.49 -8.43
C ASN A 294 -8.67 1.09 -7.82
N LYS A 295 -9.86 0.71 -7.36
CA LYS A 295 -10.15 -0.64 -6.87
C LYS A 295 -9.92 -1.69 -7.95
N SER A 296 -10.46 -1.48 -9.16
CA SER A 296 -10.22 -2.38 -10.30
C SER A 296 -8.74 -2.47 -10.67
N ASN A 297 -8.02 -1.35 -10.70
CA ASN A 297 -6.57 -1.33 -10.93
C ASN A 297 -5.80 -2.08 -9.85
N LEU A 298 -6.26 -2.01 -8.59
CA LEU A 298 -5.66 -2.72 -7.46
C LEU A 298 -5.94 -4.22 -7.54
N GLU A 299 -7.17 -4.63 -7.87
CA GLU A 299 -7.54 -6.03 -8.07
C GLU A 299 -6.69 -6.65 -9.19
N HIS A 300 -6.53 -5.96 -10.32
CA HIS A 300 -5.66 -6.40 -11.40
C HIS A 300 -4.17 -6.41 -10.98
N LEU A 301 -3.74 -5.45 -10.15
CA LEU A 301 -2.40 -5.46 -9.58
C LEU A 301 -2.19 -6.69 -8.70
N HIS A 302 -3.10 -6.97 -7.76
CA HIS A 302 -3.04 -8.12 -6.88
C HIS A 302 -3.08 -9.43 -7.66
N GLU A 303 -3.93 -9.53 -8.68
CA GLU A 303 -3.97 -10.69 -9.57
C GLU A 303 -2.61 -10.89 -10.25
N LYS A 304 -2.07 -9.86 -10.90
CA LYS A 304 -0.75 -9.92 -11.55
C LYS A 304 0.37 -10.27 -10.57
N ASN A 305 0.37 -9.66 -9.39
CA ASN A 305 1.34 -9.91 -8.33
C ASN A 305 1.19 -11.33 -7.78
N SER A 306 -0.03 -11.85 -7.63
CA SER A 306 -0.32 -13.21 -7.16
C SER A 306 0.08 -14.29 -8.16
N GLN A 307 0.03 -13.96 -9.46
CA GLN A 307 0.51 -14.82 -10.55
C GLN A 307 2.03 -14.79 -10.67
N TRP A 308 2.67 -13.73 -10.17
CA TRP A 308 4.12 -13.63 -10.19
C TRP A 308 4.77 -14.63 -9.23
N ARG A 309 5.90 -15.18 -9.68
CA ARG A 309 6.74 -16.12 -8.92
C ARG A 309 8.19 -15.77 -9.20
N ASN A 310 9.04 -15.82 -8.16
CA ASN A 310 10.48 -15.74 -8.39
C ASN A 310 10.92 -16.97 -9.21
N ARG A 311 12.05 -16.87 -9.92
CA ARG A 311 12.52 -17.94 -10.82
C ARG A 311 12.65 -19.29 -10.10
N VAL A 312 13.13 -19.31 -8.86
CA VAL A 312 13.28 -20.54 -8.06
C VAL A 312 11.91 -21.20 -7.80
N ASP A 313 10.93 -20.46 -7.30
CA ASP A 313 9.59 -20.99 -7.03
C ASP A 313 8.84 -21.33 -8.31
N ALA A 314 9.12 -20.60 -9.39
CA ALA A 314 8.57 -20.87 -10.72
C ALA A 314 9.18 -22.14 -11.35
N ILE A 315 10.46 -22.46 -11.09
CA ILE A 315 11.08 -23.75 -11.48
C ILE A 315 10.43 -24.87 -10.67
N LYS A 316 10.38 -24.75 -9.33
CA LYS A 316 9.82 -25.78 -8.42
C LYS A 316 8.40 -26.20 -8.75
N ASN A 317 7.56 -25.26 -9.18
CA ASN A 317 6.15 -25.53 -9.53
C ASN A 317 5.92 -25.74 -11.03
N GLY A 318 6.99 -25.73 -11.85
CA GLY A 318 6.93 -25.95 -13.29
C GLY A 318 6.32 -24.82 -14.12
N SER A 319 6.07 -23.64 -13.53
CA SER A 319 5.53 -22.47 -14.25
C SER A 319 6.60 -21.69 -15.02
N PHE A 320 7.87 -21.86 -14.67
CA PHE A 320 9.01 -21.40 -15.46
C PHE A 320 9.59 -22.57 -16.25
N LYS A 321 9.75 -22.34 -17.56
CA LYS A 321 10.47 -23.23 -18.47
C LYS A 321 11.65 -22.47 -19.03
N GLU A 322 12.84 -23.06 -18.97
CA GLU A 322 13.98 -22.50 -19.69
C GLU A 322 13.67 -22.48 -21.20
N PRO A 323 14.17 -21.50 -21.97
CA PRO A 323 13.97 -21.46 -23.42
C PRO A 323 14.39 -22.77 -24.11
N SER A 324 15.28 -23.55 -23.50
CA SER A 324 15.77 -24.88 -23.90
C SER A 324 14.91 -26.07 -23.44
N GLU A 325 14.00 -25.93 -22.47
CA GLU A 325 13.14 -27.01 -21.93
C GLU A 325 11.77 -27.13 -22.60
N LEU A 326 11.41 -26.15 -23.40
CA LEU A 326 10.25 -26.24 -24.27
C LEU A 326 10.45 -27.43 -25.25
N THR A 327 9.47 -28.33 -25.35
CA THR A 327 9.48 -29.43 -26.34
C THR A 327 9.58 -28.86 -27.75
N LEU A 328 9.97 -29.67 -28.74
CA LEU A 328 10.04 -29.19 -30.12
C LEU A 328 8.67 -28.58 -30.56
N GLU A 329 7.52 -29.07 -30.07
CA GLU A 329 6.18 -28.50 -30.29
C GLU A 329 5.87 -27.21 -29.51
N GLU A 330 6.40 -27.01 -28.30
CA GLU A 330 6.21 -25.77 -27.52
C GLU A 330 7.18 -24.66 -27.92
N LYS A 331 8.43 -25.02 -28.27
CA LYS A 331 9.33 -24.14 -29.02
C LYS A 331 8.69 -23.81 -30.35
N LYS A 332 8.15 -24.78 -31.10
CA LYS A 332 7.37 -24.52 -32.31
C LYS A 332 6.08 -23.75 -32.03
N LYS A 333 5.48 -23.69 -30.85
CA LYS A 333 4.31 -22.81 -30.59
C LYS A 333 4.72 -21.35 -30.37
N ASN A 334 5.78 -21.11 -29.59
CA ASN A 334 6.34 -19.78 -29.35
C ASN A 334 7.15 -19.26 -30.56
N VAL A 335 7.78 -20.17 -31.30
CA VAL A 335 8.49 -19.92 -32.54
C VAL A 335 7.51 -19.89 -33.72
N ARG A 336 6.44 -20.70 -33.85
CA ARG A 336 5.36 -20.49 -34.87
C ARG A 336 4.58 -19.20 -34.57
N ALA A 337 4.44 -18.78 -33.32
CA ALA A 337 3.96 -17.43 -32.99
C ALA A 337 4.94 -16.34 -33.48
N ASN A 338 6.26 -16.61 -33.45
CA ASN A 338 7.33 -15.73 -33.95
C ASN A 338 7.76 -15.95 -35.43
N ILE A 339 7.35 -17.05 -36.09
CA ILE A 339 7.94 -17.60 -37.34
C ILE A 339 6.88 -18.09 -38.34
N ALA A 340 5.61 -18.21 -37.96
CA ALA A 340 4.53 -17.76 -38.83
C ALA A 340 4.43 -16.21 -38.82
N GLU A 341 5.30 -15.58 -38.02
CA GLU A 341 5.86 -14.22 -38.14
C GLU A 341 7.25 -14.20 -38.89
N ARG A 342 7.76 -15.35 -39.37
CA ARG A 342 9.00 -15.63 -40.20
C ARG A 342 8.78 -16.77 -41.24
N LYS A 343 7.57 -16.84 -41.84
CA LYS A 343 6.95 -17.89 -42.70
C LYS A 343 7.83 -18.61 -43.71
N ALA A 344 8.96 -18.03 -44.07
CA ALA A 344 9.93 -18.61 -44.96
C ALA A 344 10.61 -19.85 -44.36
N TYR A 345 10.73 -19.92 -43.04
CA TYR A 345 11.28 -21.10 -42.36
C TYR A 345 10.37 -22.34 -42.48
N ILE A 346 9.11 -22.16 -42.92
CA ILE A 346 8.08 -23.20 -43.09
C ILE A 346 8.30 -24.00 -44.39
N GLU A 347 8.72 -23.38 -45.49
CA GLU A 347 8.82 -24.05 -46.80
C GLU A 347 9.99 -25.04 -46.90
N GLU A 348 11.08 -24.77 -46.17
CA GLU A 348 12.30 -25.57 -46.18
C GLU A 348 12.26 -26.70 -45.14
N ALA A 349 11.54 -26.48 -44.03
CA ALA A 349 11.22 -27.51 -43.04
C ALA A 349 10.22 -28.55 -43.57
N GLU A 350 9.36 -28.21 -44.54
CA GLU A 350 8.43 -29.15 -45.22
C GLU A 350 9.15 -30.23 -46.05
N LYS A 351 10.34 -29.92 -46.59
CA LYS A 351 11.20 -30.90 -47.27
C LYS A 351 11.87 -31.87 -46.30
N VAL A 352 12.32 -31.37 -45.15
CA VAL A 352 13.00 -32.15 -44.10
C VAL A 352 11.99 -32.95 -43.26
N LEU A 353 10.76 -32.46 -43.08
CA LEU A 353 9.62 -33.17 -42.46
C LEU A 353 9.24 -34.43 -43.26
N ALA A 354 9.26 -34.36 -44.60
CA ALA A 354 9.05 -35.51 -45.47
C ALA A 354 10.15 -36.60 -45.36
N GLU A 355 11.35 -36.23 -44.90
CA GLU A 355 12.45 -37.16 -44.64
C GLU A 355 12.34 -37.78 -43.22
N LEU A 356 11.91 -37.00 -42.22
CA LEU A 356 11.75 -37.41 -40.81
C LEU A 356 10.45 -38.17 -40.50
N GLU A 357 9.40 -38.05 -41.33
CA GLU A 357 8.16 -38.86 -41.26
C GLU A 357 8.39 -40.37 -41.46
N ASN A 358 9.62 -40.77 -41.78
CA ASN A 358 10.07 -42.17 -41.83
C ASN A 358 10.79 -42.64 -40.54
N GLU A 359 10.95 -41.80 -39.51
CA GLU A 359 11.62 -42.16 -38.25
C GLU A 359 10.63 -42.25 -37.06
N THR A 360 10.91 -43.17 -36.11
CA THR A 360 9.87 -43.82 -35.29
C THR A 360 9.93 -43.65 -33.76
N GLU A 361 10.84 -42.88 -33.12
CA GLU A 361 10.86 -42.72 -31.63
C GLU A 361 11.35 -41.33 -31.12
N ASP A 362 10.88 -40.89 -29.93
CA ASP A 362 11.22 -39.64 -29.21
C ASP A 362 12.33 -39.83 -28.14
N SER A 363 13.16 -38.80 -27.89
CA SER A 363 14.29 -38.87 -26.93
C SER A 363 13.97 -38.44 -25.49
N GLU A 364 14.69 -39.01 -24.52
CA GLU A 364 14.63 -38.73 -23.07
C GLU A 364 14.79 -37.24 -22.68
N LYS A 365 14.21 -36.88 -21.52
CA LYS A 365 14.39 -35.61 -20.80
C LYS A 365 15.89 -35.35 -20.61
N ASP A 366 16.40 -34.21 -21.06
CA ASP A 366 17.83 -33.91 -20.94
C ASP A 366 18.21 -33.76 -19.46
N LEU A 367 18.89 -34.79 -18.94
CA LEU A 367 19.40 -34.86 -17.58
C LEU A 367 20.19 -33.60 -17.21
N LEU A 368 20.94 -33.04 -18.17
CA LEU A 368 21.83 -31.91 -17.97
C LEU A 368 21.08 -30.61 -17.66
N LEU A 369 19.93 -30.37 -18.29
CA LEU A 369 19.10 -29.19 -18.01
C LEU A 369 18.39 -29.30 -16.66
N THR A 370 17.91 -30.49 -16.32
CA THR A 370 17.27 -30.75 -15.02
C THR A 370 18.29 -30.60 -13.88
N GLU A 371 19.51 -31.10 -14.08
CA GLU A 371 20.63 -30.92 -13.15
C GLU A 371 21.03 -29.45 -13.01
N MET A 372 21.09 -28.70 -14.12
CA MET A 372 21.42 -27.27 -14.10
C MET A 372 20.39 -26.46 -13.29
N GLN A 373 19.09 -26.70 -13.50
CA GLN A 373 18.04 -26.02 -12.74
C GLN A 373 18.10 -26.34 -11.25
N THR A 374 18.24 -27.63 -10.91
CA THR A 374 18.38 -28.08 -9.53
C THR A 374 19.60 -27.41 -8.88
N SER A 375 20.73 -27.35 -9.60
CA SER A 375 21.95 -26.70 -9.14
C SER A 375 21.78 -25.18 -8.96
N PHE A 376 21.00 -24.52 -9.82
CA PHE A 376 20.70 -23.09 -9.68
C PHE A 376 19.84 -22.80 -8.45
N GLU A 377 18.85 -23.65 -8.15
CA GLU A 377 18.06 -23.54 -6.93
C GLU A 377 18.91 -23.72 -5.68
N GLU A 378 19.75 -24.76 -5.65
CA GLU A 378 20.68 -25.03 -4.55
C GLU A 378 21.65 -23.86 -4.35
N HIS A 379 22.18 -23.31 -5.44
CA HIS A 379 23.04 -22.13 -5.42
C HIS A 379 22.31 -20.95 -4.78
N CYS A 380 21.10 -20.62 -5.25
CA CYS A 380 20.30 -19.53 -4.69
C CYS A 380 20.01 -19.72 -3.19
N LEU A 381 19.67 -20.94 -2.76
CA LEU A 381 19.42 -21.26 -1.35
C LEU A 381 20.69 -21.11 -0.51
N THR A 382 21.84 -21.50 -1.07
CA THR A 382 23.14 -21.35 -0.42
C THR A 382 23.49 -19.88 -0.24
N VAL A 383 23.31 -19.08 -1.30
CA VAL A 383 23.54 -17.63 -1.24
C VAL A 383 22.68 -16.97 -0.15
N ASP A 384 21.37 -17.27 -0.13
CA ASP A 384 20.45 -16.71 0.85
C ASP A 384 20.81 -17.09 2.30
N LYS A 385 21.31 -18.31 2.50
CA LYS A 385 21.68 -18.82 3.84
C LYS A 385 23.01 -18.28 4.33
N GLU A 386 24.01 -18.22 3.45
CA GLU A 386 25.40 -17.92 3.82
C GLU A 386 25.71 -16.42 3.79
N ASN A 387 25.03 -15.64 2.95
CA ASN A 387 25.35 -14.23 2.73
C ASN A 387 24.42 -13.26 3.47
N LYS A 388 24.07 -13.60 4.72
CA LYS A 388 23.24 -12.73 5.59
C LYS A 388 23.80 -11.32 5.74
N ARG A 389 25.13 -11.19 5.80
CA ARG A 389 25.79 -9.88 5.90
C ARG A 389 25.59 -9.04 4.64
N LEU A 390 25.69 -9.63 3.45
CA LEU A 390 25.46 -8.90 2.20
C LEU A 390 24.00 -8.50 2.09
N HIS A 391 23.08 -9.41 2.43
CA HIS A 391 21.65 -9.09 2.50
C HIS A 391 21.39 -7.90 3.44
N GLU A 392 21.97 -7.88 4.63
CA GLU A 392 21.82 -6.74 5.56
C GLU A 392 22.34 -5.42 4.98
N ILE A 393 23.43 -5.45 4.20
CA ILE A 393 23.97 -4.26 3.55
C ILE A 393 23.03 -3.76 2.45
N VAL A 394 22.53 -4.67 1.60
CA VAL A 394 21.59 -4.33 0.52
C VAL A 394 20.28 -3.81 1.09
N ASP A 395 19.73 -4.44 2.13
CA ASP A 395 18.51 -4.03 2.81
C ASP A 395 18.62 -2.61 3.40
N LYS A 396 19.78 -2.27 3.98
CA LYS A 396 20.08 -0.92 4.45
C LYS A 396 20.20 0.08 3.30
N LEU A 397 20.92 -0.27 2.23
CA LEU A 397 21.10 0.60 1.06
C LEU A 397 19.76 0.96 0.40
N VAL A 398 18.91 -0.05 0.18
CA VAL A 398 17.57 0.16 -0.39
C VAL A 398 16.69 0.95 0.59
N GLY A 399 16.79 0.69 1.89
CA GLY A 399 16.05 1.41 2.92
C GLY A 399 16.42 2.89 3.02
N GLU A 400 17.70 3.24 2.85
CA GLU A 400 18.16 4.63 2.76
C GLU A 400 17.55 5.36 1.56
N ALA A 401 17.47 4.71 0.39
CA ALA A 401 16.80 5.29 -0.77
C ALA A 401 15.29 5.50 -0.54
N MET A 402 14.63 4.55 0.14
CA MET A 402 13.20 4.63 0.47
C MET A 402 12.89 5.64 1.58
N GLN A 403 13.90 6.08 2.35
CA GLN A 403 13.70 7.03 3.43
C GLN A 403 13.13 8.38 2.97
N GLU A 404 13.44 8.82 1.74
CA GLU A 404 12.88 10.06 1.18
C GLU A 404 11.36 10.00 0.99
N ILE A 405 10.79 8.80 0.80
CA ILE A 405 9.32 8.62 0.68
C ILE A 405 8.63 8.82 2.04
N MET A 406 9.37 8.65 3.14
CA MET A 406 8.87 8.73 4.52
C MET A 406 9.17 10.08 5.21
N LYS A 407 9.60 11.07 4.44
CA LYS A 407 9.76 12.47 4.86
C LYS A 407 8.63 13.30 4.26
#